data_AF-A0A1A7X9Y1-F1
#
_entry.id   AF-A0A1A7X9Y1-F1
#
_cell.length_a   1.000
_cell.length_b   1.000
_cell.length_c   1.000
_cell.angle_alpha   90.00
_cell.angle_beta   90.00
_cell.angle_gamma   90.00
#
_symmetry.space_group_name_H-M   'P 1'
#
loop_
_entity.id
_entity.type
_entity.pdbx_description
1 polymer ?
#
loop_
_entity_poly.entity_id
_entity_poly.type
_entity_poly.pdbx_seq_one_letter_code
_entity_poly.pdbx_strand_id
1 'polypeptide(L)'
;GILTQGRCDADEWITKYSIQYRSIETLNWIYYKDQTGNNRVFYGNSDRSSTVQNLLRPPIRARFIRLLPLGWHTRIAARMELLMCMHKCT
;
A
#
# COMPACT_ATOMS: atom_id res chain seq x y z
N GLY A 1 0.09 7.11 4.56
CA GLY A 1 0.59 6.90 3.19
C GLY A 1 1.39 5.62 3.15
N ILE A 2 1.69 5.11 1.96
CA ILE A 2 2.54 3.94 1.75
C ILE A 2 3.57 4.30 0.69
N LEU A 3 4.83 4.01 0.97
CA LEU A 3 5.90 4.02 -0.01
C LEU A 3 6.15 2.58 -0.45
N THR A 4 6.34 2.36 -1.75
CA THR A 4 6.70 1.04 -2.30
C THR A 4 7.95 1.16 -3.16
N GLN A 5 8.80 0.14 -3.11
CA GLN A 5 10.02 0.03 -3.88
C GLN A 5 10.17 -1.40 -4.42
N GLY A 6 10.76 -1.56 -5.61
CA GLY A 6 11.10 -2.87 -6.17
C GLY A 6 12.25 -3.57 -5.43
N ARG A 7 12.57 -4.78 -5.89
CA ARG A 7 13.72 -5.56 -5.42
C ARG A 7 15.03 -4.92 -5.90
N CYS A 8 16.14 -5.02 -5.15
CA CYS A 8 17.40 -4.36 -5.56
C CYS A 8 18.28 -5.22 -6.48
N ASP A 9 18.16 -6.54 -6.38
CA ASP A 9 19.02 -7.55 -7.02
C ASP A 9 18.42 -8.13 -8.31
N ALA A 10 17.12 -8.00 -8.53
CA ALA A 10 16.44 -8.46 -9.74
C ALA A 10 15.36 -7.47 -10.20
N ASP A 11 15.04 -7.51 -11.50
CA ASP A 11 13.99 -6.70 -12.14
C ASP A 11 12.58 -7.25 -11.82
N GLU A 12 12.27 -7.25 -10.52
CA GLU A 12 11.05 -7.75 -9.91
C GLU A 12 10.40 -6.65 -9.07
N TRP A 13 9.13 -6.34 -9.35
CA TRP A 13 8.38 -5.33 -8.60
C TRP A 13 6.87 -5.48 -8.75
N ILE A 14 6.12 -4.96 -7.78
CA ILE A 14 4.67 -4.81 -7.87
C ILE A 14 4.30 -3.59 -8.72
N THR A 15 3.41 -3.77 -9.70
CA THR A 15 2.95 -2.68 -10.58
C THR A 15 1.61 -2.12 -10.14
N LYS A 16 0.74 -2.96 -9.57
CA LYS A 16 -0.57 -2.56 -9.05
C LYS A 16 -0.85 -3.30 -7.76
N TYR A 17 -1.46 -2.64 -6.79
CA TYR A 17 -1.88 -3.26 -5.56
C TYR A 17 -3.15 -2.64 -5.00
N SER A 18 -3.89 -3.41 -4.20
CA SER A 18 -4.99 -2.92 -3.38
C SER A 18 -4.62 -3.03 -1.90
N ILE A 19 -5.28 -2.22 -1.08
CA ILE A 19 -5.05 -2.21 0.36
C ILE A 19 -6.29 -2.74 1.05
N GLN A 20 -6.08 -3.68 1.96
CA GLN A 20 -7.05 -4.04 2.97
C GLN A 20 -6.53 -3.64 4.34
N TYR A 21 -7.44 -3.31 5.23
CA TYR A 21 -7.08 -2.97 6.59
C TYR A 21 -8.13 -3.48 7.57
N ARG A 22 -7.71 -3.67 8.83
CA ARG A 22 -8.61 -3.95 9.95
C ARG A 22 -8.06 -3.32 11.23
N SER A 23 -8.97 -2.91 12.12
CA SER A 23 -8.64 -2.30 13.42
C SER A 23 -8.57 -3.34 14.54
N ILE A 24 -9.44 -4.36 14.50
CA ILE A 24 -9.56 -5.42 15.49
C ILE A 24 -9.31 -6.76 14.80
N GLU A 25 -8.67 -7.69 15.50
CA GLU A 25 -8.30 -9.01 14.96
C GLU A 25 -9.52 -9.86 14.57
N THR A 26 -10.63 -9.73 15.29
CA THR A 26 -11.88 -10.46 15.06
C THR A 26 -12.74 -9.87 13.93
N LEU A 27 -12.39 -8.68 13.42
CA LEU A 27 -13.12 -8.05 12.33
C LEU A 27 -12.64 -8.53 10.96
N ASN A 28 -13.58 -8.55 10.01
CA ASN A 28 -13.31 -8.83 8.61
C ASN A 28 -12.38 -7.77 8.00
N TRP A 29 -11.61 -8.18 7.00
CA TRP A 29 -10.76 -7.28 6.22
C TRP A 29 -11.61 -6.30 5.42
N ILE A 30 -11.33 -5.00 5.56
CA ILE A 30 -12.04 -3.94 4.84
C ILE A 30 -11.15 -3.47 3.70
N TYR A 31 -11.70 -3.43 2.48
CA TYR A 31 -11.00 -2.83 1.34
C TYR A 31 -10.93 -1.32 1.50
N TYR A 32 -9.76 -0.76 1.19
CA TYR A 32 -9.61 0.67 1.10
C TYR A 32 -10.41 1.21 -0.09
N LYS A 33 -11.35 2.09 0.22
CA LYS A 33 -12.22 2.74 -0.75
C LYS A 33 -11.76 4.17 -1.01
N ASP A 34 -11.90 4.59 -2.26
CA ASP A 34 -11.65 5.96 -2.67
C ASP A 34 -12.80 6.89 -2.25
N GLN A 35 -12.65 8.20 -2.47
CA GLN A 35 -13.70 9.19 -2.23
C GLN A 35 -15.01 8.90 -2.99
N THR A 36 -14.93 8.18 -4.11
CA THR A 36 -16.09 7.77 -4.91
C THR A 36 -16.75 6.46 -4.43
N GLY A 37 -16.25 5.85 -3.35
CA GLY A 37 -16.77 4.59 -2.80
C GLY A 37 -16.30 3.30 -3.49
N ASN A 38 -15.50 3.42 -4.55
CA ASN A 38 -14.93 2.28 -5.27
C ASN A 38 -13.66 1.74 -4.60
N ASN A 39 -13.37 0.45 -4.78
CA ASN A 39 -12.12 -0.15 -4.32
C ASN A 39 -10.94 0.56 -5.00
N ARG A 40 -10.09 1.20 -4.20
CA ARG A 40 -8.95 1.95 -4.72
C ARG A 40 -7.84 0.97 -5.11
N VAL A 41 -7.43 1.06 -6.36
CA VAL A 41 -6.20 0.42 -6.85
C VAL A 41 -5.09 1.47 -6.84
N PHE A 42 -3.96 1.13 -6.24
CA PHE A 42 -2.76 1.94 -6.24
C PHE A 42 -1.80 1.46 -7.31
N TYR A 43 -1.14 2.42 -7.94
CA TYR A 43 -0.06 2.16 -8.87
C TYR A 43 1.24 2.07 -8.06
N GLY A 44 1.91 0.93 -8.19
CA GLY A 44 3.18 0.66 -7.54
C GLY A 44 4.34 1.13 -8.40
N ASN A 45 5.35 0.30 -8.48
CA ASN A 45 6.62 0.62 -9.10
C ASN A 45 6.60 0.34 -10.60
N SER A 46 7.39 1.14 -11.34
CA SER A 46 7.68 0.90 -12.75
C SER A 46 9.11 0.38 -12.97
N ASP A 47 9.97 0.49 -11.94
CA ASP A 47 11.37 0.08 -11.96
C ASP A 47 11.76 -0.55 -10.62
N ARG A 48 12.92 -1.21 -10.61
CA ARG A 48 13.48 -1.89 -9.43
C ARG A 48 13.91 -0.95 -8.29
N SER A 49 14.40 0.25 -8.61
CA SER A 49 15.05 1.16 -7.65
C SER A 49 14.20 2.37 -7.27
N SER A 50 13.30 2.81 -8.14
CA SER A 50 12.47 4.00 -7.89
C SER A 50 11.50 3.74 -6.73
N THR A 51 11.42 4.68 -5.79
CA THR A 51 10.42 4.64 -4.70
C THR A 51 9.16 5.38 -5.13
N VAL A 52 8.01 4.74 -5.01
CA VAL A 52 6.71 5.33 -5.35
C VAL A 52 5.93 5.61 -4.08
N GLN A 53 5.47 6.86 -3.93
CA GLN A 53 4.70 7.31 -2.77
C GLN A 53 3.21 7.37 -3.09
N ASN A 54 2.41 6.60 -2.35
CA ASN A 54 0.96 6.60 -2.42
C ASN A 54 0.36 7.13 -1.12
N LEU A 55 -0.20 8.33 -1.16
CA LEU A 55 -0.89 8.91 -0.01
C LEU A 55 -2.32 8.36 0.08
N LEU A 56 -2.71 7.92 1.27
CA LEU A 56 -4.07 7.47 1.54
C LEU A 56 -4.91 8.70 1.93
N ARG A 57 -5.86 9.05 1.07
CA ARG A 57 -6.87 10.09 1.28
C ARG A 57 -8.25 9.51 0.96
N PRO A 58 -9.09 9.19 1.96
CA PRO A 58 -8.98 9.57 3.38
C PRO A 58 -7.91 8.79 4.16
N PRO A 59 -7.38 9.35 5.28
CA PRO A 59 -6.50 8.62 6.18
C PRO A 59 -7.25 7.47 6.86
N ILE A 60 -6.55 6.34 7.08
CA ILE A 60 -7.12 5.17 7.76
C ILE A 60 -6.55 5.02 9.16
N ARG A 61 -7.40 4.58 10.10
CA ARG A 61 -6.97 4.12 11.43
C ARG A 61 -7.09 2.60 11.49
N ALA A 62 -5.95 1.92 11.38
CA ALA A 62 -5.89 0.46 11.33
C ALA A 62 -4.75 -0.06 12.20
N ARG A 63 -4.90 -1.28 12.72
CA ARG A 63 -3.84 -2.01 13.42
C ARG A 63 -3.15 -3.02 12.51
N PHE A 64 -3.89 -3.58 11.56
CA PHE A 64 -3.37 -4.50 10.56
C PHE A 64 -3.63 -3.93 9.17
N ILE A 65 -2.59 -3.92 8.35
CA ILE A 65 -2.64 -3.47 6.96
C ILE A 65 -2.16 -4.66 6.12
N ARG A 66 -2.93 -4.97 5.08
CA ARG A 66 -2.60 -6.01 4.11
C ARG A 66 -2.50 -5.37 2.74
N LEU A 67 -1.34 -5.52 2.13
CA LEU A 67 -1.10 -5.14 0.75
C LEU A 67 -1.38 -6.35 -0.13
N LEU A 68 -2.29 -6.19 -1.09
CA LEU A 68 -2.67 -7.24 -2.03
C LEU A 68 -2.11 -6.87 -3.41
N PRO A 69 -1.06 -7.55 -3.90
CA PRO A 69 -0.56 -7.32 -5.25
C PRO A 69 -1.61 -7.77 -6.26
N LEU A 70 -1.99 -6.87 -7.16
CA LEU A 70 -2.93 -7.12 -8.26
C LEU A 70 -2.21 -7.30 -9.59
N GLY A 71 -0.98 -6.79 -9.70
CA GLY A 71 -0.11 -6.96 -10.85
C GLY A 71 1.35 -6.79 -10.44
N TRP A 72 2.23 -7.49 -11.14
CA TRP A 72 3.67 -7.50 -10.90
C TRP A 72 4.44 -7.71 -12.21
N HIS A 73 5.70 -7.32 -12.20
CA HIS A 73 6.65 -7.58 -13.27
C HIS A 73 7.58 -8.72 -12.85
N THR A 74 7.66 -9.77 -13.68
CA THR A 74 8.44 -11.00 -13.45
C THR A 74 7.99 -11.83 -12.23
N ARG A 75 8.17 -11.30 -11.01
CA ARG A 75 7.73 -11.90 -9.73
C ARG A 75 7.23 -10.83 -8.76
N ILE A 76 6.47 -11.28 -7.75
CA ILE A 76 5.99 -10.42 -6.69
C ILE A 76 7.15 -10.11 -5.74
N ALA A 77 7.70 -8.90 -5.86
CA ALA A 77 8.66 -8.35 -4.92
C ALA A 77 8.28 -6.91 -4.57
N ALA A 78 8.35 -6.57 -3.29
CA ALA A 78 8.09 -5.23 -2.81
C ALA A 78 8.84 -4.98 -1.51
N ARG A 79 9.44 -3.80 -1.40
CA ARG A 79 9.80 -3.17 -0.13
C ARG A 79 8.77 -2.09 0.14
N MET A 80 8.30 -1.99 1.38
CA MET A 80 7.26 -1.04 1.74
C MET A 80 7.60 -0.28 3.01
N GLU A 81 7.17 0.96 3.07
CA GLU A 81 7.25 1.80 4.26
C GLU A 81 5.90 2.47 4.52
N LEU A 82 5.47 2.49 5.78
CA LEU A 82 4.19 3.05 6.20
C LEU A 82 4.40 4.47 6.73
N LEU A 83 3.82 5.44 6.04
CA LEU A 83 3.81 6.84 6.48
C LEU A 83 2.59 7.08 7.37
N MET A 84 2.85 7.30 8.64
CA MET A 84 1.84 7.71 9.62
C MET A 84 1.92 9.21 9.90
N CYS A 85 0.79 9.81 10.25
CA CYS A 85 0.75 11.17 10.77
C CYS A 85 0.45 11.08 12.26
N MET A 86 1.37 11.53 13.11
CA MET A 86 1.10 11.74 14.53
C MET A 86 0.72 13.20 14.71
N HIS A 87 -0.39 13.47 15.40
CA HIS A 87 -0.66 14.82 15.88
C HIS A 87 0.48 15.20 16.82
N LYS A 88 1.20 16.28 16.53
CA LYS A 88 2.11 16.87 17.50
C LYS A 88 1.27 17.36 18.67
N CYS A 89 1.58 16.90 19.88
CA CYS A 89 1.05 17.53 21.09
C CYS A 89 1.66 18.93 21.19
N THR A 90 0.82 19.95 21.21
CA THR A 90 1.14 21.31 21.69
C THR A 90 1.00 21.38 23.20
#